data_AF-A0A5C6CFW9-F1
#
_entry.id   AF-A0A5C6CFW9-F1
#
_cell.length_a   1.000
_cell.length_b   1.000
_cell.length_c   1.000
_cell.angle_alpha   90.00
_cell.angle_beta   90.00
_cell.angle_gamma   90.00
#
_symmetry.space_group_name_H-M   'P 1'
#
loop_
_entity.id
_entity.type
_entity.pdbx_description
1 polymer ?
#
loop_
_entity_poly.entity_id
_entity_poly.type
_entity_poly.pdbx_seq_one_letter_code
_entity_poly.pdbx_strand_id
1 'polypeptide(L)'
;MPLRKLWNSICGRTHGATENTAAADPAAAPSQPERQNARSAASTPAAVQPAATAKATATASKPIAAAKPVVAAPARNILGFGARPVEPALCKLLKPLNVGSLLEVGVDDGSRALAIVSTLQASHPETKLRYCAIDAFEMGDGPVTLMQFHQRVRGEGVCPQIFPDSIENGLIRVCHTVGRVDVVVLGVSVERWKNPNTIAMLRRVCHPETIVFYNENGKWDRFADTEASTAGIRKAA
;
A
#
# COMPACT_ATOMS: atom_id res chain seq x y z
N MET A 1 26.34 -29.50 -1.55
CA MET A 1 25.50 -29.63 -2.78
C MET A 1 25.49 -28.29 -3.53
N PRO A 2 25.38 -28.26 -4.87
CA PRO A 2 25.31 -27.00 -5.61
C PRO A 2 23.97 -26.29 -5.40
N LEU A 3 24.02 -24.99 -5.07
CA LEU A 3 22.87 -24.15 -4.66
C LEU A 3 21.69 -24.18 -5.65
N ARG A 4 21.94 -24.35 -6.95
CA ARG A 4 20.91 -24.50 -7.99
C ARG A 4 19.92 -25.65 -7.72
N LYS A 5 20.36 -26.76 -7.09
CA LYS A 5 19.46 -27.89 -6.76
C LYS A 5 18.49 -27.54 -5.63
N LEU A 6 18.93 -26.74 -4.65
CA LEU A 6 18.08 -26.29 -3.54
C LEU A 6 16.98 -25.33 -4.04
N TRP A 7 17.35 -24.37 -4.90
CA TRP A 7 16.41 -23.41 -5.48
C TRP A 7 15.29 -24.09 -6.29
N ASN A 8 15.65 -25.05 -7.15
CA ASN A 8 14.66 -25.79 -7.94
C ASN A 8 13.70 -26.63 -7.07
N SER A 9 14.14 -27.11 -5.90
CA SER A 9 13.29 -27.83 -4.95
C SER A 9 12.32 -26.91 -4.21
N ILE A 10 12.68 -25.66 -3.96
CA ILE A 10 11.83 -24.67 -3.28
C ILE A 10 10.76 -24.12 -4.24
N CYS A 11 11.09 -23.96 -5.53
CA CYS A 11 10.16 -23.45 -6.55
C CYS A 11 9.21 -24.52 -7.14
N GLY A 12 9.09 -25.71 -6.54
CA GLY A 12 8.12 -26.74 -6.94
C GLY A 12 8.30 -27.33 -8.35
N ARG A 13 9.43 -27.10 -9.03
CA ARG A 13 9.68 -27.63 -10.38
C ARG A 13 10.29 -29.03 -10.32
N THR A 14 9.46 -30.01 -10.00
CA THR A 14 9.73 -31.40 -10.35
C THR A 14 9.62 -31.56 -11.87
N HIS A 15 10.75 -31.62 -12.56
CA HIS A 15 10.78 -32.07 -13.96
C HIS A 15 10.29 -33.53 -14.00
N GLY A 16 9.18 -33.77 -14.69
CA GLY A 16 8.79 -35.11 -15.08
C GLY A 16 9.85 -35.67 -16.02
N ALA A 17 10.50 -36.75 -15.60
CA ALA A 17 11.45 -37.49 -16.43
C ALA A 17 10.69 -38.61 -17.15
N THR A 18 10.63 -38.53 -18.48
CA THR A 18 10.36 -39.68 -19.36
C THR A 18 11.24 -39.55 -20.59
N GLU A 19 12.38 -40.24 -20.56
CA GLU A 19 13.16 -40.56 -21.75
C GLU A 19 13.19 -42.09 -21.89
N ASN A 20 13.14 -42.57 -23.13
CA ASN A 20 12.72 -43.94 -23.48
C ASN A 20 13.79 -45.00 -23.24
N THR A 21 13.35 -46.24 -23.01
CA THR A 21 13.95 -47.43 -23.64
C THR A 21 12.84 -48.38 -24.10
N ALA A 22 12.97 -48.94 -25.29
CA ALA A 22 11.91 -49.70 -25.99
C ALA A 22 12.08 -51.23 -25.90
N ALA A 23 10.99 -51.99 -26.10
CA ALA A 23 10.89 -53.08 -27.09
C ALA A 23 9.53 -53.84 -27.02
N ALA A 24 9.14 -54.43 -28.16
CA ALA A 24 8.09 -55.45 -28.39
C ALA A 24 6.60 -55.01 -28.57
N ASP A 25 6.22 -54.89 -29.85
CA ASP A 25 4.88 -55.00 -30.46
C ASP A 25 4.49 -56.51 -30.64
N PRO A 26 3.33 -56.95 -31.22
CA PRO A 26 2.23 -56.19 -31.83
C PRO A 26 0.77 -56.65 -31.49
N ALA A 27 -0.24 -55.82 -31.84
CA ALA A 27 -1.36 -56.19 -32.75
C ALA A 27 -2.55 -55.19 -32.80
N ALA A 28 -3.11 -55.05 -34.02
CA ALA A 28 -4.47 -54.59 -34.39
C ALA A 28 -4.86 -53.07 -34.36
N ALA A 29 -5.03 -52.52 -35.57
CA ALA A 29 -5.81 -51.31 -35.93
C ALA A 29 -7.20 -51.76 -36.50
N PRO A 30 -8.09 -50.93 -37.14
CA PRO A 30 -8.10 -49.49 -37.49
C PRO A 30 -9.37 -48.74 -36.95
N SER A 31 -9.70 -47.44 -37.19
CA SER A 31 -9.82 -46.69 -38.46
C SER A 31 -10.03 -45.16 -38.24
N GLN A 32 -9.68 -44.33 -39.25
CA GLN A 32 -10.14 -42.93 -39.43
C GLN A 32 -11.35 -42.87 -40.41
N PRO A 33 -12.08 -41.73 -40.55
CA PRO A 33 -11.74 -40.60 -41.47
C PRO A 33 -12.18 -39.20 -40.95
N GLU A 34 -12.04 -38.02 -41.62
CA GLU A 34 -11.02 -37.41 -42.50
C GLU A 34 -11.28 -35.86 -42.62
N ARG A 35 -10.22 -35.04 -42.74
CA ARG A 35 -10.13 -33.75 -43.54
C ARG A 35 -10.97 -32.50 -43.12
N GLN A 36 -10.62 -31.24 -43.46
CA GLN A 36 -9.55 -30.65 -44.32
C GLN A 36 -9.26 -29.13 -44.05
N ASN A 37 -8.04 -28.66 -44.42
CA ASN A 37 -7.58 -27.34 -44.97
C ASN A 37 -8.25 -25.99 -44.55
N ALA A 38 -7.52 -24.87 -44.30
CA ALA A 38 -6.57 -24.16 -45.20
C ALA A 38 -5.71 -23.13 -44.42
N ARG A 39 -4.37 -23.05 -44.58
CA ARG A 39 -3.57 -22.19 -45.50
C ARG A 39 -3.83 -20.66 -45.49
N SER A 40 -2.87 -19.89 -44.93
CA SER A 40 -2.21 -18.70 -45.54
C SER A 40 -1.09 -18.16 -44.61
N ALA A 41 0.17 -18.13 -45.07
CA ALA A 41 0.94 -16.92 -45.46
C ALA A 41 1.22 -15.92 -44.30
N ALA A 42 2.39 -15.91 -43.65
CA ALA A 42 3.73 -15.47 -44.12
C ALA A 42 3.97 -13.94 -44.08
N SER A 43 4.77 -13.47 -43.10
CA SER A 43 5.85 -12.47 -43.27
C SER A 43 6.57 -12.17 -41.93
N THR A 44 7.84 -11.72 -42.05
CA THR A 44 8.87 -11.64 -41.00
C THR A 44 8.98 -10.24 -40.35
N PRO A 45 9.79 -10.03 -39.28
CA PRO A 45 9.68 -8.86 -38.41
C PRO A 45 10.43 -7.60 -38.90
N ALA A 46 9.96 -6.43 -38.49
CA ALA A 46 10.69 -5.17 -38.63
C ALA A 46 11.48 -4.86 -37.34
N ALA A 47 12.80 -4.72 -37.45
CA ALA A 47 13.70 -4.41 -36.34
C ALA A 47 14.03 -2.91 -36.25
N VAL A 48 14.47 -2.50 -35.06
CA VAL A 48 14.80 -1.12 -34.68
C VAL A 48 16.12 -0.64 -35.30
N GLN A 49 16.15 0.60 -35.83
CA GLN A 49 17.35 1.46 -35.81
C GLN A 49 17.03 2.93 -36.16
N PRO A 50 17.22 3.88 -35.23
CA PRO A 50 17.35 5.30 -35.54
C PRO A 50 18.84 5.67 -35.72
N ALA A 51 19.19 6.27 -36.87
CA ALA A 51 20.54 6.76 -37.12
C ALA A 51 20.77 8.15 -36.49
N ALA A 52 21.90 8.34 -35.83
CA ALA A 52 22.29 9.62 -35.22
C ALA A 52 23.19 10.44 -36.16
N THR A 53 22.92 11.74 -36.30
CA THR A 53 23.79 12.67 -37.05
C THR A 53 23.68 14.12 -36.55
N ALA A 54 24.71 14.61 -35.86
CA ALA A 54 25.17 16.01 -35.74
C ALA A 54 26.23 16.05 -34.62
N LYS A 55 27.53 16.12 -34.94
CA LYS A 55 28.36 17.32 -35.20
C LYS A 55 28.48 18.30 -34.01
N ALA A 56 29.73 18.70 -33.78
CA ALA A 56 30.21 19.36 -32.57
C ALA A 56 30.27 20.88 -32.68
N THR A 57 30.36 21.53 -31.51
CA THR A 57 31.23 22.70 -31.30
C THR A 57 31.73 22.73 -29.86
N ALA A 58 33.02 23.00 -29.68
CA ALA A 58 33.61 23.27 -28.38
C ALA A 58 33.76 24.79 -28.20
N THR A 59 33.52 25.29 -26.98
CA THR A 59 33.99 26.63 -26.59
C THR A 59 34.37 26.61 -25.12
N ALA A 60 35.61 26.99 -24.81
CA ALA A 60 36.12 27.07 -23.46
C ALA A 60 36.03 28.50 -22.90
N SER A 61 35.69 28.64 -21.61
CA SER A 61 35.94 29.82 -20.76
C SER A 61 35.73 29.40 -19.30
N LYS A 62 36.80 29.04 -18.58
CA LYS A 62 37.65 29.90 -17.74
C LYS A 62 37.09 30.05 -16.31
N PRO A 63 37.82 29.60 -15.27
CA PRO A 63 37.31 29.58 -13.90
C PRO A 63 37.40 30.95 -13.22
N ILE A 64 36.42 31.26 -12.36
CA ILE A 64 36.45 32.43 -11.47
C ILE A 64 36.48 31.97 -10.00
N ALA A 65 37.38 32.63 -9.28
CA ALA A 65 37.72 32.60 -7.86
C ALA A 65 36.73 31.99 -6.85
N ALA A 66 37.31 31.29 -5.88
CA ALA A 66 36.64 30.84 -4.67
C ALA A 66 36.12 32.00 -3.81
N ALA A 67 34.83 31.95 -3.46
CA ALA A 67 34.23 32.75 -2.40
C ALA A 67 34.13 31.90 -1.11
N LYS A 68 34.34 32.53 0.04
CA LYS A 68 34.35 31.87 1.36
C LYS A 68 32.95 31.39 1.76
N PRO A 69 32.81 30.28 2.52
CA PRO A 69 31.52 29.82 3.00
C PRO A 69 30.99 30.76 4.08
N VAL A 70 29.94 31.51 3.78
CA VAL A 70 29.11 32.16 4.81
C VAL A 70 28.18 31.10 5.37
N VAL A 71 28.20 30.91 6.69
CA VAL A 71 27.35 29.95 7.39
C VAL A 71 25.90 30.41 7.30
N ALA A 72 25.17 29.89 6.32
CA ALA A 72 23.74 30.12 6.19
C ALA A 72 22.99 29.40 7.33
N ALA A 73 22.36 30.18 8.21
CA ALA A 73 21.42 29.65 9.18
C ALA A 73 20.29 28.88 8.47
N PRO A 74 19.70 27.84 9.08
CA PRO A 74 18.66 27.05 8.44
C PRO A 74 17.43 27.93 8.16
N ALA A 75 17.24 28.27 6.88
CA ALA A 75 16.06 28.95 6.40
C ALA A 75 14.86 28.03 6.65
N ARG A 76 14.02 28.40 7.63
CA ARG A 76 12.70 27.78 7.79
C ARG A 76 11.93 28.03 6.49
N ASN A 77 11.58 26.95 5.78
CA ASN A 77 10.85 27.02 4.52
C ASN A 77 9.44 27.61 4.74
N ILE A 78 9.34 28.94 4.65
CA ILE A 78 8.07 29.66 4.51
C ILE A 78 7.70 29.65 3.02
N LEU A 79 7.37 28.47 2.52
CA LEU A 79 6.72 28.28 1.21
C LEU A 79 5.36 27.63 1.48
N GLY A 80 4.41 28.50 1.82
CA GLY A 80 3.03 28.11 2.12
C GLY A 80 2.28 27.64 0.89
N PHE A 81 2.48 26.38 0.51
CA PHE A 81 1.51 25.66 -0.32
C PHE A 81 0.33 25.23 0.54
N GLY A 82 -0.64 26.15 0.69
CA GLY A 82 -2.05 25.81 0.88
C GLY A 82 -2.40 24.75 1.92
N ALA A 83 -1.65 24.65 3.02
CA ALA A 83 -2.00 23.78 4.14
C ALA A 83 -3.27 24.33 4.78
N ARG A 84 -4.44 23.90 4.26
CA ARG A 84 -5.66 23.81 5.04
C ARG A 84 -5.26 23.20 6.39
N PRO A 85 -5.71 23.73 7.54
CA PRO A 85 -5.42 23.10 8.81
C PRO A 85 -6.06 21.71 8.75
N VAL A 86 -5.23 20.68 8.52
CA VAL A 86 -5.73 19.34 8.22
C VAL A 86 -6.20 18.73 9.51
N GLU A 87 -7.47 19.02 9.77
CA GLU A 87 -8.28 18.44 10.83
C GLU A 87 -7.65 18.58 12.23
N PRO A 88 -7.48 19.84 12.70
CA PRO A 88 -6.94 20.12 14.03
C PRO A 88 -7.82 19.52 15.15
N ALA A 89 -9.06 19.15 14.86
CA ALA A 89 -9.91 18.37 15.76
C ALA A 89 -9.35 16.94 15.97
N LEU A 90 -9.10 16.20 14.88
CA LEU A 90 -8.52 14.85 14.95
C LEU A 90 -7.14 14.87 15.63
N CYS A 91 -6.28 15.81 15.25
CA CYS A 91 -4.95 15.94 15.88
C CYS A 91 -5.04 16.22 17.39
N LYS A 92 -6.04 16.96 17.87
CA LYS A 92 -6.26 17.16 19.32
C LYS A 92 -6.71 15.88 20.03
N LEU A 93 -7.52 15.05 19.38
CA LEU A 93 -7.98 13.76 19.92
C LEU A 93 -6.85 12.72 19.97
N LEU A 94 -5.91 12.77 19.03
CA LEU A 94 -4.79 11.83 18.93
C LEU A 94 -3.64 12.13 19.90
N LYS A 95 -3.31 13.40 20.17
CA LYS A 95 -2.22 13.82 21.07
C LYS A 95 -2.12 13.08 22.42
N PRO A 96 -3.20 12.93 23.21
CA PRO A 96 -3.13 12.26 24.52
C PRO A 96 -2.98 10.73 24.43
N LEU A 97 -3.08 10.13 23.23
CA LEU A 97 -3.04 8.68 23.04
C LEU A 97 -1.62 8.22 22.71
N ASN A 98 -1.14 7.19 23.41
CA ASN A 98 0.04 6.45 22.98
C ASN A 98 -0.40 5.41 21.92
N VAL A 99 -0.02 5.64 20.66
CA VAL A 99 -0.50 4.85 19.51
C VAL A 99 0.67 4.10 18.88
N GLY A 100 0.75 2.78 19.13
CA GLY A 100 1.74 1.90 18.51
C GLY A 100 1.39 1.51 17.07
N SER A 101 0.11 1.51 16.73
CA SER A 101 -0.42 1.14 15.42
C SER A 101 -1.69 1.88 15.06
N LEU A 102 -1.73 2.39 13.83
CA LEU A 102 -2.83 3.18 13.28
C LEU A 102 -3.23 2.64 11.91
N LEU A 103 -4.53 2.52 11.69
CA LEU A 103 -5.14 2.20 10.40
C LEU A 103 -5.96 3.40 9.91
N GLU A 104 -5.65 3.93 8.73
CA GLU A 104 -6.49 4.90 8.03
C GLU A 104 -7.27 4.22 6.89
N VAL A 105 -8.55 4.57 6.73
CA VAL A 105 -9.45 4.05 5.70
C VAL A 105 -10.04 5.22 4.90
N GLY A 106 -9.69 5.28 3.61
CA GLY A 106 -9.85 6.46 2.77
C GLY A 106 -8.86 7.53 3.19
N VAL A 107 -7.90 7.84 2.34
CA VAL A 107 -6.73 8.68 2.64
C VAL A 107 -6.74 9.99 1.85
N ASP A 108 -7.67 10.13 0.90
CA ASP A 108 -7.89 11.32 0.08
C ASP A 108 -6.61 11.77 -0.64
N ASP A 109 -6.07 12.95 -0.29
CA ASP A 109 -4.80 13.47 -0.81
C ASP A 109 -3.58 13.08 0.06
N GLY A 110 -3.78 12.35 1.15
CA GLY A 110 -2.76 12.00 2.13
C GLY A 110 -2.27 13.15 3.01
N SER A 111 -2.87 14.35 2.92
CA SER A 111 -2.53 15.46 3.82
C SER A 111 -2.90 15.15 5.27
N ARG A 112 -3.98 14.37 5.48
CA ARG A 112 -4.42 13.87 6.79
C ARG A 112 -3.40 12.91 7.38
N ALA A 113 -2.92 11.94 6.60
CA ALA A 113 -1.85 11.02 7.01
C ALA A 113 -0.60 11.76 7.52
N LEU A 114 -0.17 12.81 6.81
CA LEU A 114 0.97 13.65 7.23
C LEU A 114 0.70 14.37 8.55
N ALA A 115 -0.49 14.94 8.73
CA ALA A 115 -0.89 15.62 9.97
C ALA A 115 -1.00 14.65 11.16
N ILE A 116 -1.50 13.43 10.94
CA ILE A 116 -1.57 12.36 11.93
C ILE A 116 -0.17 11.91 12.34
N VAL A 117 0.69 11.54 11.38
CA VAL A 117 2.04 11.02 11.65
C VAL A 117 2.89 12.05 12.39
N SER A 118 2.94 13.29 11.90
CA SER A 118 3.70 14.36 12.54
C SER A 118 3.17 14.69 13.94
N THR A 119 1.85 14.67 14.16
CA THR A 119 1.24 14.89 15.49
C THR A 119 1.60 13.77 16.47
N LEU A 120 1.55 12.50 16.05
CA LEU A 120 1.85 11.36 16.92
C LEU A 120 3.34 11.31 17.26
N GLN A 121 4.24 11.46 16.27
CA GLN A 121 5.68 11.51 16.50
C GLN A 121 6.11 12.69 17.38
N ALA A 122 5.47 13.86 17.26
CA ALA A 122 5.76 15.01 18.10
C ALA A 122 5.24 14.85 19.55
N SER A 123 4.27 13.96 19.77
CA SER A 123 3.68 13.71 21.09
C SER A 123 4.39 12.57 21.84
N HIS A 124 4.77 11.51 21.12
CA HIS A 124 5.36 10.27 21.65
C HIS A 124 6.56 9.82 20.78
N PRO A 125 7.68 10.57 20.76
CA PRO A 125 8.80 10.36 19.83
C PRO A 125 9.55 9.03 20.04
N GLU A 126 9.43 8.42 21.21
CA GLU A 126 9.97 7.10 21.53
C GLU A 126 9.14 5.94 20.94
N THR A 127 7.87 6.20 20.61
CA THR A 127 6.94 5.17 20.14
C THR A 127 7.01 4.99 18.62
N LYS A 128 7.46 3.81 18.17
CA LYS A 128 7.55 3.48 16.74
C LYS A 128 6.18 3.15 16.15
N LEU A 129 5.51 4.17 15.58
CA LEU A 129 4.23 4.06 14.90
C LEU A 129 4.27 3.07 13.71
N ARG A 130 3.40 2.05 13.74
CA ARG A 130 3.04 1.23 12.57
C ARG A 130 1.83 1.85 11.86
N TYR A 131 2.07 2.52 10.74
CA TYR A 131 1.01 3.16 9.96
C TYR A 131 0.50 2.25 8.83
N CYS A 132 -0.81 2.05 8.75
CA CYS A 132 -1.49 1.25 7.73
C CYS A 132 -2.54 2.10 7.01
N ALA A 133 -2.72 1.90 5.69
CA ALA A 133 -3.70 2.63 4.88
C ALA A 133 -4.48 1.69 3.96
N ILE A 134 -5.80 1.79 3.98
CA ILE A 134 -6.71 1.17 2.99
C ILE A 134 -7.31 2.29 2.14
N ASP A 135 -7.07 2.23 0.83
CA ASP A 135 -7.68 3.13 -0.16
C ASP A 135 -7.64 2.43 -1.53
N ALA A 136 -8.52 2.80 -2.46
CA ALA A 136 -8.46 2.33 -3.85
C ALA A 136 -7.46 3.13 -4.69
N PHE A 137 -7.03 4.32 -4.25
CA PHE A 137 -6.12 5.23 -4.97
C PHE A 137 -6.59 5.45 -6.42
N GLU A 138 -5.69 5.28 -7.40
CA GLU A 138 -5.95 5.43 -8.83
C GLU A 138 -6.97 4.43 -9.40
N MET A 139 -7.32 3.36 -8.68
CA MET A 139 -8.38 2.43 -9.08
C MET A 139 -9.79 2.83 -8.59
N GLY A 140 -9.90 3.88 -7.77
CA GLY A 140 -11.17 4.39 -7.23
C GLY A 140 -11.35 5.89 -7.45
N ASP A 141 -10.77 6.42 -8.53
CA ASP A 141 -10.75 7.85 -8.88
C ASP A 141 -10.17 8.77 -7.79
N GLY A 142 -9.27 8.23 -6.95
CA GLY A 142 -8.61 8.97 -5.88
C GLY A 142 -7.64 10.05 -6.40
N PRO A 143 -7.49 11.18 -5.69
CA PRO A 143 -6.70 12.33 -6.16
C PRO A 143 -5.18 12.13 -6.04
N VAL A 144 -4.72 11.01 -5.45
CA VAL A 144 -3.32 10.69 -5.22
C VAL A 144 -3.03 9.26 -5.69
N THR A 145 -1.91 9.04 -6.39
CA THR A 145 -1.49 7.68 -6.74
C THR A 145 -0.86 6.98 -5.54
N LEU A 146 -0.89 5.65 -5.50
CA LEU A 146 -0.28 4.87 -4.42
C LEU A 146 1.21 5.21 -4.23
N MET A 147 1.92 5.44 -5.33
CA MET A 147 3.34 5.83 -5.30
C MET A 147 3.53 7.20 -4.65
N GLN A 148 2.73 8.20 -5.02
CA GLN A 148 2.80 9.54 -4.43
C GLN A 148 2.46 9.51 -2.94
N PHE A 149 1.44 8.76 -2.55
CA PHE A 149 1.07 8.60 -1.14
C PHE A 149 2.19 7.95 -0.32
N HIS A 150 2.75 6.83 -0.81
CA HIS A 150 3.88 6.15 -0.17
C HIS A 150 5.10 7.07 -0.03
N GLN A 151 5.42 7.87 -1.06
CA GLN A 151 6.52 8.84 -1.00
C GLN A 151 6.27 9.94 0.03
N ARG A 152 5.04 10.48 0.12
CA ARG A 152 4.66 11.53 1.09
C ARG A 152 4.86 11.04 2.53
N VAL A 153 4.22 9.94 2.93
CA VAL A 153 4.29 9.44 4.31
C VAL A 153 5.71 8.97 4.69
N ARG A 154 6.47 8.46 3.72
CA ARG A 154 7.89 8.12 3.93
C ARG A 154 8.80 9.32 4.11
N GLY A 155 8.39 10.51 3.66
CA GLY A 155 9.04 11.78 3.97
C GLY A 155 9.01 12.11 5.46
N GLU A 156 7.94 11.74 6.16
CA GLU A 156 7.78 11.89 7.62
C GLU A 156 8.44 10.75 8.41
N GLY A 157 9.34 9.97 7.79
CA GLY A 157 10.11 8.92 8.47
C GLY A 157 9.34 7.64 8.85
N VAL A 158 8.07 7.51 8.47
CA VAL A 158 7.28 6.27 8.67
C VAL A 158 7.26 5.44 7.38
N CYS A 159 7.36 4.12 7.49
CA CYS A 159 7.12 3.23 6.36
C CYS A 159 5.64 2.78 6.38
N PRO A 160 4.76 3.31 5.51
CA PRO A 160 3.35 2.92 5.50
C PRO A 160 3.16 1.53 4.92
N GLN A 161 2.25 0.74 5.50
CA GLN A 161 1.74 -0.49 4.90
C GLN A 161 0.44 -0.20 4.16
N ILE A 162 0.47 -0.26 2.83
CA ILE A 162 -0.62 0.22 1.97
C ILE A 162 -1.37 -0.96 1.36
N PHE A 163 -2.70 -0.88 1.40
CA PHE A 163 -3.63 -1.85 0.86
C PHE A 163 -4.47 -1.17 -0.25
N PRO A 164 -4.03 -1.24 -1.53
CA PRO A 164 -4.77 -0.71 -2.68
C PRO A 164 -5.99 -1.57 -2.99
N ASP A 165 -7.09 -1.36 -2.28
CA ASP A 165 -8.29 -2.19 -2.36
C ASP A 165 -9.53 -1.49 -1.79
N SER A 166 -10.69 -2.12 -1.95
CA SER A 166 -11.92 -1.78 -1.23
C SER A 166 -11.76 -1.91 0.29
N ILE A 167 -12.64 -1.24 1.04
CA ILE A 167 -12.65 -1.25 2.52
C ILE A 167 -12.70 -2.69 3.07
N GLU A 168 -13.59 -3.52 2.54
CA GLU A 168 -13.81 -4.89 3.04
C GLU A 168 -12.59 -5.79 2.81
N ASN A 169 -12.08 -5.83 1.58
CA ASN A 169 -10.88 -6.60 1.24
C ASN A 169 -9.63 -6.08 1.97
N GLY A 170 -9.49 -4.75 2.07
CA GLY A 170 -8.43 -4.10 2.82
C GLY A 170 -8.43 -4.53 4.28
N LEU A 171 -9.58 -4.52 4.94
CA LEU A 171 -9.74 -4.97 6.33
C LEU A 171 -9.41 -6.47 6.50
N ILE A 172 -9.82 -7.32 5.55
CA ILE A 172 -9.44 -8.75 5.54
C ILE A 172 -7.91 -8.89 5.45
N ARG A 173 -7.25 -8.14 4.56
CA ARG A 173 -5.79 -8.18 4.41
C ARG A 173 -5.07 -7.61 5.63
N VAL A 174 -5.56 -6.54 6.25
CA VAL A 174 -5.04 -6.01 7.52
C VAL A 174 -5.16 -7.06 8.62
N CYS A 175 -6.33 -7.70 8.78
CA CYS A 175 -6.56 -8.76 9.77
C CYS A 175 -5.57 -9.93 9.61
N HIS A 176 -5.14 -10.26 8.38
CA HIS A 176 -4.20 -11.36 8.11
C HIS A 176 -2.71 -10.95 8.17
N THR A 177 -2.37 -9.67 7.99
CA THR A 177 -0.96 -9.23 7.86
C THR A 177 -0.46 -8.36 9.00
N VAL A 178 -1.32 -7.51 9.56
CA VAL A 178 -1.05 -6.63 10.70
C VAL A 178 -1.67 -7.21 11.97
N GLY A 179 -2.82 -7.89 11.84
CA GLY A 179 -3.60 -8.38 12.95
C GLY A 179 -4.55 -7.30 13.47
N ARG A 180 -4.33 -6.87 14.71
CA ARG A 180 -5.13 -5.84 15.39
C ARG A 180 -4.37 -4.51 15.51
N VAL A 181 -5.12 -3.41 15.62
CA VAL A 181 -4.57 -2.02 15.64
C VAL A 181 -5.13 -1.20 16.79
N ASP A 182 -4.38 -0.21 17.28
CA ASP A 182 -4.74 0.58 18.47
C ASP A 182 -5.71 1.73 18.13
N VAL A 183 -5.55 2.32 16.93
CA VAL A 183 -6.43 3.38 16.43
C VAL A 183 -6.86 3.08 14.99
N VAL A 184 -8.15 3.33 14.70
CA VAL A 184 -8.70 3.33 13.34
C VAL A 184 -9.23 4.72 13.03
N VAL A 185 -8.90 5.27 11.86
CA VAL A 185 -9.37 6.55 11.35
C VAL A 185 -10.15 6.31 10.07
N LEU A 186 -11.44 6.62 10.08
CA LEU A 186 -12.35 6.46 8.95
C LEU A 186 -12.56 7.82 8.27
N GLY A 187 -11.81 8.09 7.20
CA GLY A 187 -11.93 9.27 6.35
C GLY A 187 -13.04 9.15 5.28
N VAL A 188 -13.62 7.97 5.12
CA VAL A 188 -14.76 7.72 4.22
C VAL A 188 -16.10 8.06 4.86
N SER A 189 -17.10 8.40 4.03
CA SER A 189 -18.45 8.74 4.51
C SER A 189 -19.12 7.59 5.27
N VAL A 190 -20.02 7.94 6.19
CA VAL A 190 -20.64 6.99 7.13
C VAL A 190 -21.39 5.87 6.40
N GLU A 191 -22.02 6.18 5.27
CA GLU A 191 -22.78 5.22 4.46
C GLU A 191 -21.88 4.13 3.86
N ARG A 192 -20.60 4.45 3.57
CA ARG A 192 -19.66 3.49 2.97
C ARG A 192 -19.15 2.47 4.00
N TRP A 193 -18.88 2.88 5.24
CA TRP A 193 -18.28 2.00 6.25
C TRP A 193 -19.29 1.41 7.25
N LYS A 194 -20.42 2.06 7.51
CA LYS A 194 -21.43 1.64 8.51
C LYS A 194 -22.38 0.58 7.97
N ASN A 195 -21.84 -0.42 7.28
CA ASN A 195 -22.54 -1.61 6.82
C ASN A 195 -22.19 -2.83 7.72
N PRO A 196 -23.07 -3.84 7.84
CA PRO A 196 -22.85 -4.95 8.79
C PRO A 196 -21.56 -5.75 8.54
N ASN A 197 -21.18 -5.95 7.28
CA ASN A 197 -19.98 -6.71 6.90
C ASN A 197 -18.70 -5.98 7.35
N THR A 198 -18.61 -4.68 7.05
CA THR A 198 -17.48 -3.82 7.43
C THR A 198 -17.39 -3.68 8.95
N ILE A 199 -18.51 -3.53 9.66
CA ILE A 199 -18.53 -3.52 11.14
C ILE A 199 -18.02 -4.86 11.69
N ALA A 200 -18.46 -6.00 11.13
CA ALA A 200 -17.97 -7.32 11.54
C ALA A 200 -16.46 -7.52 11.27
N MET A 201 -15.92 -6.97 10.19
CA MET A 201 -14.48 -6.99 9.92
C MET A 201 -13.70 -6.01 10.80
N LEU A 202 -14.22 -4.80 11.06
CA LEU A 202 -13.64 -3.85 12.02
C LEU A 202 -13.52 -4.47 13.42
N ARG A 203 -14.56 -5.18 13.91
CA ARG A 203 -14.53 -5.94 15.18
C ARG A 203 -13.40 -6.99 15.26
N ARG A 204 -12.90 -7.50 14.12
CA ARG A 204 -11.77 -8.44 14.06
C ARG A 204 -10.41 -7.73 14.10
N VAL A 205 -10.33 -6.53 13.52
CA VAL A 205 -9.13 -5.68 13.45
C VAL A 205 -8.96 -4.79 14.69
N CYS A 206 -10.02 -4.55 15.46
CA CYS A 206 -9.96 -3.81 16.72
C CYS A 206 -9.59 -4.72 17.90
N HIS A 207 -8.74 -4.24 18.82
CA HIS A 207 -8.67 -4.66 20.21
C HIS A 207 -9.88 -4.11 21.01
N PRO A 208 -10.15 -4.61 22.23
CA PRO A 208 -11.16 -4.02 23.13
C PRO A 208 -10.89 -2.55 23.48
N GLU A 209 -9.62 -2.14 23.49
CA GLU A 209 -9.19 -0.76 23.80
C GLU A 209 -9.12 0.14 22.55
N THR A 210 -9.29 -0.41 21.35
CA THR A 210 -9.10 0.32 20.10
C THR A 210 -10.04 1.51 20.00
N ILE A 211 -9.48 2.63 19.56
CA ILE A 211 -10.24 3.87 19.35
C ILE A 211 -10.52 4.03 17.87
N VAL A 212 -11.79 3.90 17.49
CA VAL A 212 -12.26 4.14 16.13
C VAL A 212 -12.78 5.57 16.05
N PHE A 213 -12.14 6.39 15.22
CA PHE A 213 -12.56 7.74 14.88
C PHE A 213 -13.20 7.76 13.49
N TYR A 214 -14.26 8.53 13.32
CA TYR A 214 -14.91 8.74 12.01
C TYR A 214 -15.20 10.22 11.78
N ASN A 215 -15.17 10.62 10.52
CA ASN A 215 -15.61 11.95 10.09
C ASN A 215 -17.11 11.91 9.73
N GLU A 216 -17.89 12.79 10.34
CA GLU A 216 -19.26 13.07 9.95
C GLU A 216 -19.41 14.58 9.72
N ASN A 217 -19.59 14.98 8.47
CA ASN A 217 -19.77 16.38 8.05
C ASN A 217 -18.64 17.34 8.54
N GLY A 218 -17.38 16.88 8.55
CA GLY A 218 -16.22 17.64 9.01
C GLY A 218 -16.00 17.63 10.53
N LYS A 219 -16.86 16.94 11.29
CA LYS A 219 -16.70 16.71 12.72
C LYS A 219 -16.13 15.31 12.96
N TRP A 220 -15.13 15.23 13.84
CA TRP A 220 -14.54 13.97 14.25
C TRP A 220 -15.16 13.50 15.56
N ASP A 221 -15.77 12.31 15.52
CA ASP A 221 -16.35 11.65 16.68
C ASP A 221 -15.76 10.25 16.88
N ARG A 222 -15.88 9.73 18.10
CA ARG A 222 -15.47 8.36 18.45
C ARG A 222 -16.64 7.42 18.22
N PHE A 223 -16.44 6.37 17.44
CA PHE A 223 -17.39 5.28 17.33
C PHE A 223 -17.35 4.43 18.60
N ALA A 224 -18.47 4.42 19.33
CA ALA A 224 -18.70 3.52 20.45
C ALA A 224 -19.52 2.33 19.95
N ASP A 225 -18.90 1.16 19.85
CA ASP A 225 -19.61 -0.08 19.58
C ASP A 225 -20.36 -0.52 20.84
N THR A 226 -21.58 0.00 20.99
CA THR A 226 -22.41 -0.13 22.22
C THR A 226 -22.65 -1.58 22.64
N GLU A 227 -22.55 -2.55 21.72
CA GLU A 227 -22.73 -3.97 22.02
C GLU A 227 -21.54 -4.61 22.76
N ALA A 228 -20.32 -4.09 22.59
CA ALA A 228 -19.12 -4.67 23.22
C ALA A 228 -19.11 -4.47 24.75
N SER A 229 -19.77 -3.42 25.26
CA SER A 229 -19.72 -3.07 26.69
C SER A 229 -20.57 -3.98 27.59
N THR A 230 -21.52 -4.74 27.03
CA THR A 230 -22.47 -5.55 27.82
C THR A 230 -21.90 -6.93 28.21
N ALA A 231 -20.84 -7.39 27.56
CA ALA A 231 -20.26 -8.72 27.80
C ALA A 231 -19.45 -8.84 29.10
N GLY A 232 -19.04 -7.71 29.70
CA GLY A 232 -18.13 -7.68 30.86
C GLY A 232 -18.80 -7.81 32.24
N ILE A 233 -20.13 -7.63 32.35
CA ILE A 233 -20.82 -7.60 33.64
C ILE A 233 -21.55 -8.93 33.91
N ARG A 234 -20.77 -10.00 34.09
CA ARG A 234 -21.23 -11.16 34.88
C ARG A 234 -20.60 -11.05 36.27
N LYS A 235 -21.34 -10.44 37.20
CA LYS A 235 -20.99 -10.48 38.62
C LYS A 235 -20.84 -11.94 39.05
N ALA A 236 -19.71 -12.27 39.66
CA ALA A 236 -19.67 -13.41 40.57
C ALA A 236 -20.64 -13.11 41.72
N ALA A 237 -21.47 -14.09 42.06
CA ALA A 237 -22.35 -14.14 43.23
C ALA A 237 -21.99 -15.40 44.02
#